data_AF-A0A1A2BKZ7-F1
#
_entry.id   AF-A0A1A2BKZ7-F1
#
_cell.length_a   1.000
_cell.length_b   1.000
_cell.length_c   1.000
_cell.angle_alpha   90.00
_cell.angle_beta   90.00
_cell.angle_gamma   90.00
#
_symmetry.space_group_name_H-M   'P 1'
#
loop_
_entity.id
_entity.type
_entity.pdbx_description
1 polymer ?
#
loop_
_entity_poly.entity_id
_entity_poly.type
_entity_poly.pdbx_seq_one_letter_code
_entity_poly.pdbx_strand_id
1 'polypeptide(L)'
;MRFAATVLLWVITTLALAVAVPAAWVQLHVVDADGYAALAQRAASDPALQSAMASELSSRAITLIAEHGARRSPIEGSEVHEAARAFTAGPGFPPLFAQANRAAHGWLFGDPGADENGNQWAVHVAPMLNDGSIQPLLARHNVVVPAKLTVPLTVSLPNSMRKGRLSRMSSWGPWLSLGVAALCGVGALLTVAAARRRGKALSSLGISALLVGAGGWAGIEVAGRYVNDALNRTTGNVRQVAQVMVEHAEAGLHQWFNATLLAGAAMVVFGVIVAVLGSLAKRS
;
A
#
# COMPACT_ATOMS: atom_id res chain seq x y z
N MET A 1 -6.05 24.59 -36.74
CA MET A 1 -5.89 25.01 -35.32
C MET A 1 -6.73 24.19 -34.34
N ARG A 2 -8.08 24.16 -34.43
CA ARG A 2 -8.93 23.45 -33.45
C ARG A 2 -8.67 21.94 -33.34
N PHE A 3 -8.40 21.25 -34.44
CA PHE A 3 -8.10 19.80 -34.42
C PHE A 3 -6.79 19.49 -33.67
N ALA A 4 -5.71 20.20 -33.99
CA ALA A 4 -4.42 20.05 -33.32
C ALA A 4 -4.53 20.31 -31.81
N ALA A 5 -5.29 21.35 -31.41
CA ALA A 5 -5.55 21.62 -30.00
C ALA A 5 -6.32 20.47 -29.31
N THR A 6 -7.33 19.88 -29.97
CA THR A 6 -8.06 18.73 -29.42
C THR A 6 -7.19 17.48 -29.29
N VAL A 7 -6.32 17.20 -30.26
CA VAL A 7 -5.38 16.08 -30.19
C VAL A 7 -4.36 16.30 -29.06
N LEU A 8 -3.81 17.51 -28.94
CA LEU A 8 -2.87 17.85 -27.88
C LEU A 8 -3.51 17.69 -26.48
N LEU A 9 -4.73 18.22 -26.29
CA LEU A 9 -5.49 18.05 -25.04
C LEU A 9 -5.77 16.58 -24.74
N TRP A 10 -6.10 15.79 -25.77
CA TRP A 10 -6.33 14.35 -25.61
C TRP A 10 -5.05 13.59 -25.20
N VAL A 11 -3.90 13.91 -25.80
CA VAL A 11 -2.61 13.33 -25.41
C VAL A 11 -2.26 13.71 -23.98
N ILE A 12 -2.37 14.99 -23.61
CA ILE A 12 -2.11 15.46 -22.25
C ILE A 12 -3.03 14.76 -21.25
N THR A 13 -4.31 14.60 -21.58
CA THR A 13 -5.27 13.89 -20.70
C THR A 13 -4.92 12.41 -20.55
N THR A 14 -4.49 11.75 -21.62
CA THR A 14 -4.03 10.35 -21.58
C THR A 14 -2.79 10.20 -20.70
N LEU A 15 -1.80 11.09 -20.86
CA LEU A 15 -0.59 11.08 -20.05
C LEU A 15 -0.90 11.40 -18.58
N ALA A 16 -1.76 12.38 -18.32
CA ALA A 16 -2.22 12.70 -16.96
C ALA A 16 -2.90 11.49 -16.32
N LEU A 17 -3.78 10.78 -17.04
CA LEU A 17 -4.44 9.57 -16.54
C LEU A 17 -3.43 8.44 -16.24
N ALA A 18 -2.43 8.26 -17.11
CA ALA A 18 -1.36 7.27 -16.94
C ALA A 18 -0.55 7.47 -15.66
N VAL A 19 -0.39 8.73 -15.22
CA VAL A 19 0.29 9.08 -13.97
C VAL A 19 -0.67 9.11 -12.78
N ALA A 20 -1.90 9.60 -12.98
CA ALA A 20 -2.90 9.77 -11.95
C ALA A 20 -3.26 8.45 -11.27
N VAL A 21 -3.50 7.40 -12.07
CA VAL A 21 -3.97 6.11 -11.56
C VAL A 21 -2.93 5.45 -10.63
N PRO A 22 -1.66 5.25 -11.04
CA PRO A 22 -0.64 4.72 -10.13
C PRO A 22 -0.34 5.65 -8.95
N ALA A 23 -0.28 6.97 -9.17
CA ALA A 23 0.02 7.92 -8.11
C ALA A 23 -1.06 7.91 -7.01
N ALA A 24 -2.34 7.90 -7.40
CA ALA A 24 -3.45 7.81 -6.46
C ALA A 24 -3.44 6.48 -5.70
N TRP A 25 -3.12 5.37 -6.37
CA TRP A 25 -2.99 4.08 -5.70
C TRP A 25 -1.89 4.08 -4.64
N VAL A 26 -0.69 4.56 -5.01
CA VAL A 26 0.46 4.67 -4.09
C VAL A 26 0.11 5.58 -2.91
N GLN A 27 -0.56 6.70 -3.18
CA GLN A 27 -0.97 7.63 -2.14
C GLN A 27 -1.92 6.95 -1.14
N LEU A 28 -2.89 6.19 -1.63
CA LEU A 28 -3.92 5.55 -0.80
C LEU A 28 -3.48 4.27 -0.11
N HIS A 29 -2.49 3.53 -0.63
CA HIS A 29 -2.14 2.20 -0.11
C HIS A 29 -0.71 2.07 0.42
N VAL A 30 0.16 3.03 0.10
CA VAL A 30 1.57 3.02 0.52
C VAL A 30 1.90 4.24 1.38
N VAL A 31 1.46 5.43 0.97
CA VAL A 31 1.74 6.67 1.72
C VAL A 31 0.76 6.86 2.88
N ASP A 32 -0.52 6.53 2.67
CA ASP A 32 -1.52 6.58 3.73
C ASP A 32 -1.34 5.43 4.74
N ALA A 33 -1.36 5.76 6.03
CA ALA A 33 -1.09 4.80 7.09
C ALA A 33 -2.24 3.79 7.29
N ASP A 34 -3.50 4.21 7.04
CA ASP A 34 -4.67 3.35 7.14
C ASP A 34 -4.72 2.38 5.97
N GLY A 35 -4.48 2.87 4.76
CA GLY A 35 -4.41 2.01 3.58
C GLY A 35 -3.23 1.04 3.60
N TYR A 36 -2.06 1.47 4.06
CA TYR A 36 -0.92 0.57 4.25
C TYR A 36 -1.20 -0.50 5.31
N ALA A 37 -1.81 -0.13 6.45
CA ALA A 37 -2.20 -1.08 7.48
C ALA A 37 -3.23 -2.10 6.96
N ALA A 38 -4.22 -1.65 6.17
CA ALA A 38 -5.21 -2.53 5.55
C ALA A 38 -4.58 -3.48 4.52
N LEU A 39 -3.57 -3.03 3.77
CA LEU A 39 -2.78 -3.87 2.87
C LEU A 39 -1.99 -4.92 3.67
N ALA A 40 -1.30 -4.50 4.73
CA ALA A 40 -0.56 -5.40 5.61
C ALA A 40 -1.48 -6.43 6.29
N GLN A 41 -2.68 -6.03 6.71
CA GLN A 41 -3.67 -6.94 7.29
C GLN A 41 -4.09 -8.03 6.30
N ARG A 42 -4.34 -7.66 5.03
CA ARG A 42 -4.70 -8.62 3.99
C ARG A 42 -3.55 -9.59 3.72
N ALA A 43 -2.34 -9.08 3.58
CA ALA A 43 -1.14 -9.91 3.40
C ALA A 43 -0.89 -10.84 4.60
N ALA A 44 -1.21 -10.41 5.83
CA ALA A 44 -1.05 -11.24 7.03
C ALA A 44 -2.02 -12.43 7.11
N SER A 45 -3.06 -12.45 6.28
CA SER A 45 -3.94 -13.60 6.10
C SER A 45 -3.35 -14.66 5.15
N ASP A 46 -2.23 -14.37 4.50
CA ASP A 46 -1.56 -15.31 3.59
C ASP A 46 -0.79 -16.39 4.37
N PRO A 47 -1.02 -17.69 4.09
CA PRO A 47 -0.30 -18.78 4.75
C PRO A 47 1.23 -18.71 4.65
N ALA A 48 1.76 -18.19 3.54
CA ALA A 48 3.20 -18.05 3.35
C ALA A 48 3.80 -16.99 4.28
N LEU A 49 3.11 -15.85 4.46
CA LEU A 49 3.52 -14.82 5.41
C LEU A 49 3.38 -15.32 6.85
N GLN A 50 2.29 -16.01 7.17
CA GLN A 50 2.08 -16.61 8.50
C GLN A 50 3.20 -17.59 8.86
N SER A 51 3.56 -18.50 7.94
CA SER A 51 4.65 -19.47 8.14
C SER A 51 6.02 -18.78 8.32
N ALA A 52 6.32 -17.78 7.49
CA ALA A 52 7.56 -17.01 7.60
C ALA A 52 7.64 -16.26 8.94
N MET A 53 6.53 -15.66 9.39
CA MET A 53 6.45 -14.97 10.67
C MET A 53 6.51 -15.92 11.86
N ALA A 54 5.92 -17.11 11.78
CA ALA A 54 6.05 -18.14 12.82
C ALA A 54 7.51 -18.56 13.00
N SER A 55 8.23 -18.73 11.89
CA SER A 55 9.65 -19.10 11.88
C SER A 55 10.53 -17.99 12.48
N GLU A 56 10.27 -16.72 12.12
CA GLU A 56 10.98 -15.56 12.68
C GLU A 56 10.71 -15.39 14.19
N LEU A 57 9.44 -15.45 14.61
CA LEU A 57 9.05 -15.33 16.02
C LEU A 57 9.66 -16.45 16.86
N SER A 58 9.65 -17.68 16.36
CA SER A 58 10.29 -18.82 17.02
C SER A 58 11.79 -18.64 17.17
N SER A 59 12.50 -18.24 16.10
CA SER A 59 13.94 -18.01 16.13
C SER A 59 14.33 -16.92 17.15
N ARG A 60 13.58 -15.81 17.19
CA ARG A 60 13.81 -14.73 18.16
C ARG A 60 13.50 -15.17 19.60
N ALA A 61 12.41 -15.90 19.80
CA ALA A 61 12.05 -16.42 21.12
C ALA A 61 13.12 -17.37 21.66
N ILE A 62 13.60 -18.31 20.84
CA ILE A 62 14.70 -19.23 21.20
C ILE A 62 15.97 -18.44 21.56
N THR A 63 16.32 -17.42 20.77
CA THR A 63 17.50 -16.58 21.04
C THR A 63 17.38 -15.85 22.37
N LEU A 64 16.23 -15.22 22.65
CA LEU A 64 15.99 -14.52 23.92
C LEU A 64 16.01 -15.47 25.13
N ILE A 65 15.45 -16.68 24.97
CA ILE A 65 15.50 -17.73 26.00
C ILE A 65 16.94 -18.19 26.23
N ALA A 66 17.75 -18.34 25.18
CA ALA A 66 19.15 -18.70 25.32
C ALA A 66 19.97 -17.61 26.04
N GLU A 67 19.68 -16.34 25.76
CA GLU A 67 20.36 -15.19 26.38
C GLU A 67 19.96 -14.96 27.85
N HIS A 68 18.69 -15.19 28.22
CA HIS A 68 18.14 -14.83 29.54
C HIS A 68 17.75 -16.03 30.42
N GLY A 69 17.55 -17.20 29.82
CA GLY A 69 16.90 -18.36 30.44
C GLY A 69 17.84 -19.44 30.98
N ALA A 70 19.13 -19.14 31.14
CA ALA A 70 20.23 -20.08 31.39
C ALA A 70 20.13 -21.00 32.65
N ARG A 71 18.99 -21.19 33.33
CA ARG A 71 18.91 -22.03 34.54
C ARG A 71 17.67 -22.91 34.76
N ARG A 72 16.60 -22.86 33.95
CA ARG A 72 15.37 -23.64 34.23
C ARG A 72 14.84 -24.34 32.97
N SER A 73 15.42 -25.51 32.69
CA SER A 73 15.04 -26.48 31.66
C SER A 73 15.23 -26.06 30.18
N PRO A 74 15.75 -26.96 29.32
CA PRO A 74 15.74 -26.74 27.88
C PRO A 74 14.29 -26.76 27.41
N ILE A 75 13.79 -25.64 26.88
CA ILE A 75 12.54 -25.63 26.13
C ILE A 75 12.85 -26.23 24.76
N GLU A 76 12.09 -27.24 24.33
CA GLU A 76 12.28 -27.80 22.99
C GLU A 76 11.87 -26.77 21.92
N GLY A 77 12.76 -26.48 20.97
CA GLY A 77 12.49 -25.48 19.91
C GLY A 77 11.26 -25.81 19.05
N SER A 78 10.85 -27.08 19.01
CA SER A 78 9.62 -27.58 18.38
C SER A 78 8.36 -27.00 19.04
N GLU A 79 8.30 -26.92 20.37
CA GLU A 79 7.16 -26.38 21.10
C GLU A 79 7.00 -24.88 20.85
N VAL A 80 8.11 -24.14 20.84
CA VAL A 80 8.11 -22.69 20.56
C VAL A 80 7.67 -22.41 19.12
N HIS A 81 8.14 -23.21 18.17
CA HIS A 81 7.70 -23.09 16.78
C HIS A 81 6.22 -23.40 16.62
N GLU A 82 5.70 -24.42 17.30
CA GLU A 82 4.28 -24.76 17.19
C GLU A 82 3.37 -23.70 17.80
N ALA A 83 3.75 -23.15 18.96
CA ALA A 83 3.04 -22.03 19.56
C ALA A 83 3.04 -20.80 18.62
N ALA A 84 4.18 -20.52 17.97
CA ALA A 84 4.28 -19.44 17.00
C ALA A 84 3.38 -19.68 15.77
N ARG A 85 3.34 -20.90 15.24
CA ARG A 85 2.44 -21.28 14.13
C ARG A 85 0.97 -21.11 14.50
N ALA A 86 0.57 -21.62 15.66
CA ALA A 86 -0.79 -21.50 16.16
C ALA A 86 -1.21 -20.03 16.34
N PHE A 87 -0.30 -19.20 16.82
CA PHE A 87 -0.52 -17.75 16.92
C PHE A 87 -0.70 -17.09 15.54
N THR A 88 0.23 -17.31 14.60
CA THR A 88 0.18 -16.66 13.28
C THR A 88 -0.98 -17.13 12.41
N ALA A 89 -1.42 -18.38 12.57
CA ALA A 89 -2.62 -18.90 11.90
C ALA A 89 -3.92 -18.43 12.57
N GLY A 90 -3.84 -17.85 13.76
CA GLY A 90 -4.99 -17.39 14.53
C GLY A 90 -5.61 -16.10 13.99
N PRO A 91 -6.92 -15.87 14.21
CA PRO A 91 -7.63 -14.68 13.71
C PRO A 91 -7.13 -13.36 14.33
N GLY A 92 -6.42 -13.42 15.46
CA GLY A 92 -5.82 -12.25 16.10
C GLY A 92 -4.54 -11.75 15.44
N PHE A 93 -3.87 -12.58 14.63
CA PHE A 93 -2.57 -12.21 14.05
C PHE A 93 -2.67 -11.11 12.98
N PRO A 94 -3.55 -11.21 11.96
CA PRO A 94 -3.64 -10.17 10.92
C PRO A 94 -3.86 -8.74 11.44
N PRO A 95 -4.80 -8.45 12.36
CA PRO A 95 -4.97 -7.09 12.87
C PRO A 95 -3.77 -6.62 13.73
N LEU A 96 -3.09 -7.52 14.45
CA LEU A 96 -1.88 -7.16 15.21
C LEU A 96 -0.71 -6.84 14.27
N PHE A 97 -0.54 -7.62 13.20
CA PHE A 97 0.46 -7.35 12.17
C PHE A 97 0.23 -6.00 11.50
N ALA A 98 -1.02 -5.68 11.19
CA ALA A 98 -1.41 -4.40 10.61
C ALA A 98 -1.07 -3.21 11.52
N GLN A 99 -1.36 -3.32 12.82
CA GLN A 99 -1.04 -2.29 13.79
C GLN A 99 0.48 -2.11 13.96
N ALA A 100 1.25 -3.20 13.99
CA ALA A 100 2.71 -3.13 14.04
C ALA A 100 3.30 -2.43 12.80
N ASN A 101 2.79 -2.75 11.61
CA ASN A 101 3.19 -2.09 10.36
C ASN A 101 2.77 -0.62 10.31
N ARG A 102 1.60 -0.26 10.85
CA ARG A 102 1.17 1.14 10.98
C ARG A 102 2.13 1.95 11.85
N ALA A 103 2.56 1.38 12.98
CA ALA A 103 3.52 2.05 13.86
C ALA A 103 4.88 2.23 13.19
N ALA A 104 5.38 1.21 12.48
CA ALA A 104 6.61 1.29 11.70
C ALA A 104 6.51 2.34 10.57
N HIS A 105 5.37 2.40 9.88
CA HIS A 105 5.07 3.40 8.87
C HIS A 105 5.08 4.82 9.46
N GLY A 106 4.36 5.04 10.56
CA GLY A 106 4.33 6.33 11.27
C GLY A 106 5.72 6.79 11.71
N TRP A 107 6.62 5.88 12.09
CA TRP A 107 8.02 6.22 12.40
C TRP A 107 8.83 6.63 11.16
N LEU A 108 8.62 5.98 10.02
CA LEU A 108 9.33 6.27 8.76
C LEU A 108 8.86 7.59 8.10
N PHE A 109 7.57 7.90 8.24
CA PHE A 109 6.92 9.08 7.66
C PHE A 109 6.74 10.25 8.65
N GLY A 110 6.96 10.05 9.95
CA GLY A 110 6.85 11.09 10.98
C GLY A 110 7.97 12.13 10.92
N ASP A 111 7.71 13.33 11.46
CA ASP A 111 8.65 14.46 11.42
C ASP A 111 9.90 14.19 12.30
N PRO A 112 11.14 14.33 11.79
CA PRO A 112 12.35 14.12 12.60
C PRO A 112 12.51 15.14 13.74
N GLY A 113 11.88 16.31 13.65
CA GLY A 113 12.16 17.48 14.49
C GLY A 113 11.39 17.58 15.81
N ALA A 114 10.53 16.63 16.15
CA ALA A 114 9.67 16.74 17.34
C ALA A 114 10.31 16.25 18.66
N ASP A 115 11.45 15.55 18.62
CA ASP A 115 12.12 15.02 19.82
C ASP A 115 13.64 15.21 19.73
N GLU A 116 14.27 15.76 20.79
CA GLU A 116 15.73 15.94 20.93
C GLU A 116 16.52 14.60 20.92
N ASN A 117 15.85 13.45 20.97
CA ASN A 117 16.43 12.10 20.94
C ASN A 117 16.16 11.35 19.62
N GLY A 118 16.20 12.06 18.48
CA GLY A 118 15.74 11.62 17.15
C GLY A 118 16.34 10.34 16.52
N ASN A 119 17.27 9.64 17.20
CA ASN A 119 17.88 8.39 16.72
C ASN A 119 17.44 7.13 17.48
N GLN A 120 16.67 7.24 18.58
CA GLN A 120 16.24 6.09 19.36
C GLN A 120 14.79 5.71 19.05
N TRP A 121 14.59 4.49 18.56
CA TRP A 121 13.28 3.91 18.31
C TRP A 121 12.61 3.57 19.65
N ALA A 122 11.81 4.50 20.14
CA ALA A 122 10.87 4.28 21.22
C ALA A 122 9.50 4.00 20.58
N VAL A 123 9.13 2.73 20.41
CA VAL A 123 7.70 2.43 20.18
C VAL A 123 6.98 2.83 21.45
N HIS A 124 6.21 3.91 21.37
CA HIS A 124 5.20 4.19 22.37
C HIS A 124 4.09 3.15 22.19
N VAL A 125 4.21 2.01 22.88
CA VAL A 125 3.18 0.95 22.91
C VAL A 125 1.94 1.39 23.71
N ALA A 126 2.02 2.54 24.39
CA ALA A 126 0.97 3.09 25.24
C ALA A 126 -0.40 3.25 24.54
N PRO A 127 -0.52 3.68 23.26
CA PRO A 127 -1.81 3.74 22.57
C PRO A 127 -2.34 2.38 22.14
N MET A 128 -1.48 1.39 21.87
CA MET A 128 -1.87 0.02 21.51
C MET A 128 -2.36 -0.77 22.73
N LEU A 129 -1.80 -0.50 23.90
CA LEU A 129 -2.23 -1.08 25.18
C LEU A 129 -3.52 -0.44 25.73
N ASN A 130 -3.97 0.67 25.11
CA ASN A 130 -5.21 1.34 25.46
C ASN A 130 -6.39 0.93 24.54
N ASP A 131 -6.21 -0.09 23.69
CA ASP A 131 -7.28 -0.66 22.87
C ASP A 131 -8.26 -1.49 23.74
N GLY A 132 -9.57 -1.30 23.49
CA GLY A 132 -10.65 -1.92 24.26
C GLY A 132 -10.71 -3.45 24.19
N SER A 133 -9.99 -4.07 23.25
CA SER A 133 -9.87 -5.53 23.15
C SER A 133 -8.76 -6.12 24.04
N ILE A 134 -7.77 -5.31 24.43
CA ILE A 134 -6.59 -5.74 25.19
C ILE A 134 -6.72 -5.39 26.67
N GLN A 135 -7.39 -4.28 27.00
CA GLN A 135 -7.66 -3.88 28.39
C GLN A 135 -8.33 -4.96 29.26
N PRO A 136 -9.37 -5.70 28.81
CA PRO A 136 -10.02 -6.71 29.65
C PRO A 136 -9.13 -7.93 29.95
N LEU A 137 -8.15 -8.22 29.08
CA LEU A 137 -7.19 -9.31 29.26
C LEU A 137 -6.07 -8.90 30.24
N LEU A 138 -5.60 -7.65 30.14
CA LEU A 138 -4.61 -7.07 31.04
C LEU A 138 -5.16 -6.87 32.47
N ALA A 139 -6.41 -6.42 32.59
CA ALA A 139 -7.11 -6.26 33.86
C ALA A 139 -7.30 -7.58 34.61
N ARG A 140 -7.56 -8.68 33.88
CA ARG A 140 -7.69 -10.03 34.45
C ARG A 140 -6.39 -10.60 35.02
N HIS A 141 -5.23 -10.11 34.57
CA HIS A 141 -3.91 -10.61 34.98
C HIS A 141 -3.13 -9.62 35.85
N ASN A 142 -3.77 -8.56 36.36
CA ASN A 142 -3.17 -7.56 37.26
C ASN A 142 -1.88 -6.90 36.72
N VAL A 143 -1.76 -6.80 35.39
CA VAL A 143 -0.61 -6.17 34.75
C VAL A 143 -0.87 -4.67 34.64
N VAL A 144 -0.20 -3.89 35.50
CA VAL A 144 -0.20 -2.42 35.41
C VAL A 144 0.71 -2.01 34.26
N VAL A 145 0.13 -1.56 33.15
CA VAL A 145 0.88 -1.02 32.01
C VAL A 145 1.54 0.30 32.41
N PRO A 146 2.88 0.42 32.42
CA PRO A 146 3.53 1.69 32.65
C PRO A 146 3.22 2.64 31.49
N ALA A 147 2.86 3.89 31.78
CA ALA A 147 2.48 4.91 30.78
C ALA A 147 3.57 5.17 29.70
N LYS A 148 4.80 4.73 29.94
CA LYS A 148 5.91 4.71 28.99
C LYS A 148 6.72 3.43 29.17
N LEU A 149 6.34 2.36 28.48
CA LEU A 149 7.22 1.19 28.31
C LEU A 149 7.96 1.34 26.97
N THR A 150 9.13 1.96 27.03
CA THR A 150 10.01 2.12 25.88
C THR A 150 10.83 0.84 25.74
N VAL A 151 10.34 -0.14 24.95
CA VAL A 151 11.16 -1.29 24.56
C VAL A 151 11.96 -0.91 23.32
N PRO A 152 13.30 -0.76 23.42
CA PRO A 152 14.11 -0.50 22.24
C PRO A 152 14.19 -1.78 21.41
N LEU A 153 13.28 -1.99 20.44
CA LEU A 153 13.47 -3.02 19.39
C LEU A 153 14.37 -2.49 18.26
N THR A 154 15.42 -1.74 18.60
CA THR A 154 16.52 -1.36 17.70
C THR A 154 17.72 -2.27 17.90
N VAL A 155 17.50 -3.57 17.89
CA VAL A 155 18.59 -4.51 17.60
C VAL A 155 18.64 -4.69 16.09
N SER A 156 19.48 -3.88 15.45
CA SER A 156 19.98 -4.04 14.08
C SER A 156 19.01 -3.72 12.93
N LEU A 157 18.64 -2.43 12.77
CA LEU A 157 18.20 -1.92 11.47
C LEU A 157 19.41 -1.32 10.72
N PRO A 158 19.58 -1.59 9.42
CA PRO A 158 20.67 -1.02 8.63
C PRO A 158 20.61 0.52 8.65
N ASN A 159 21.78 1.18 8.70
CA ASN A 159 21.98 2.64 8.79
C ASN A 159 21.25 3.49 7.71
N SER A 160 20.59 2.84 6.74
CA SER A 160 19.79 3.42 5.67
C SER A 160 18.33 3.72 6.04
N MET A 161 17.81 3.19 7.16
CA MET A 161 16.49 3.52 7.71
C MET A 161 16.62 4.57 8.82
N ARG A 162 16.25 5.82 8.52
CA ARG A 162 16.23 6.94 9.47
C ARG A 162 14.79 7.47 9.62
N LYS A 163 14.42 7.87 10.85
CA LYS A 163 13.14 8.53 11.18
C LYS A 163 12.88 9.68 10.20
N GLY A 164 11.68 9.74 9.64
CA GLY A 164 11.22 10.86 8.81
C GLY A 164 11.91 11.04 7.46
N ARG A 165 12.62 10.04 6.93
CA ARG A 165 13.19 10.10 5.56
C ARG A 165 12.12 10.32 4.50
N LEU A 166 10.89 9.86 4.74
CA LEU A 166 9.76 10.01 3.83
C LEU A 166 8.72 11.05 4.30
N SER A 167 9.01 11.83 5.34
CA SER A 167 8.14 12.90 5.85
C SER A 167 7.73 13.90 4.76
N ARG A 168 8.67 14.26 3.88
CA ARG A 168 8.42 15.11 2.71
C ARG A 168 7.40 14.49 1.75
N MET A 169 7.43 13.16 1.56
CA MET A 169 6.48 12.44 0.71
C MET A 169 5.08 12.39 1.33
N SER A 170 4.97 12.25 2.66
CA SER A 170 3.67 12.30 3.36
C SER A 170 2.99 13.67 3.22
N SER A 171 3.76 14.76 3.36
CA SER A 171 3.21 16.12 3.30
C SER A 171 2.84 16.59 1.88
N TRP A 172 3.62 16.22 0.86
CA TRP A 172 3.39 16.66 -0.53
C TRP A 172 2.59 15.67 -1.37
N GLY A 173 2.64 14.37 -1.05
CA GLY A 173 1.99 13.30 -1.80
C GLY A 173 0.48 13.49 -2.02
N PRO A 174 -0.31 13.83 -0.99
CA PRO A 174 -1.75 14.06 -1.14
C PRO A 174 -2.06 15.19 -2.12
N TRP A 175 -1.31 16.30 -2.03
CA TRP A 175 -1.50 17.46 -2.90
C TRP A 175 -1.09 17.20 -4.34
N LEU A 176 0.00 16.44 -4.55
CA LEU A 176 0.43 16.03 -5.88
C LEU A 176 -0.59 15.11 -6.53
N SER A 177 -1.09 14.11 -5.79
CA SER A 177 -2.12 13.18 -6.28
C SER A 177 -3.43 13.91 -6.58
N LEU A 178 -3.84 14.83 -5.72
CA LEU A 178 -5.05 15.64 -5.92
C LEU A 178 -4.90 16.58 -7.13
N GLY A 179 -3.73 17.20 -7.29
CA GLY A 179 -3.42 18.07 -8.42
C GLY A 179 -3.43 17.31 -9.76
N VAL A 180 -2.84 16.13 -9.82
CA VAL A 180 -2.83 15.28 -11.02
C VAL A 180 -4.23 14.74 -11.34
N ALA A 181 -5.02 14.36 -10.33
CA ALA A 181 -6.40 13.94 -10.51
C ALA A 181 -7.28 15.10 -11.02
N ALA A 182 -7.15 16.29 -10.45
CA ALA A 182 -7.85 17.49 -10.89
C ALA A 182 -7.48 17.86 -12.33
N LEU A 183 -6.19 17.80 -12.68
CA LEU A 183 -5.71 18.04 -14.03
C LEU A 183 -6.29 17.04 -15.04
N CYS A 184 -6.36 15.76 -14.67
CA CYS A 184 -6.98 14.73 -15.49
C CYS A 184 -8.48 15.01 -15.71
N GLY A 185 -9.21 15.35 -14.65
CA GLY A 185 -10.64 15.67 -14.73
C GLY A 185 -10.91 16.93 -15.57
N VAL A 186 -10.17 18.01 -15.34
CA VAL A 186 -10.27 19.24 -16.13
C VAL A 186 -9.89 19.00 -17.59
N GLY A 187 -8.83 18.23 -17.86
CA GLY A 187 -8.41 17.85 -19.21
C GLY A 187 -9.49 17.07 -19.96
N ALA A 188 -10.13 16.10 -19.29
CA ALA A 188 -11.26 15.36 -19.86
C ALA A 188 -12.45 16.28 -20.19
N LEU A 189 -12.82 17.18 -19.28
CA LEU A 189 -13.90 18.16 -19.49
C LEU A 189 -13.59 19.11 -20.65
N LEU A 190 -12.37 19.65 -20.71
CA LEU A 190 -11.94 20.53 -21.80
C LEU A 190 -11.91 19.80 -23.14
N THR A 191 -11.52 18.52 -23.16
CA THR A 191 -11.53 17.68 -24.37
C THR A 191 -12.96 17.51 -24.90
N VAL A 192 -13.93 17.26 -24.02
CA VAL A 192 -15.35 17.14 -24.40
C VAL A 192 -15.92 18.51 -24.83
N ALA A 193 -15.58 19.59 -24.13
CA ALA A 193 -16.07 20.94 -24.42
C ALA A 193 -15.52 21.50 -25.75
N ALA A 194 -14.26 21.22 -26.08
CA ALA A 194 -13.64 21.67 -27.33
C ALA A 194 -14.14 20.90 -28.57
N ALA A 195 -14.67 19.69 -28.39
CA ALA A 195 -15.06 18.80 -29.48
C ALA A 195 -16.41 19.18 -30.11
N ARG A 196 -16.43 19.35 -31.43
CA ARG A 196 -17.68 19.56 -32.20
C ARG A 196 -18.64 18.36 -32.17
N ARG A 197 -18.15 17.16 -31.83
CA ARG A 197 -18.94 15.93 -31.72
C ARG A 197 -18.65 15.24 -30.39
N ARG A 198 -19.48 15.53 -29.37
CA ARG A 198 -19.31 15.05 -27.99
C ARG A 198 -19.16 13.52 -27.87
N GLY A 199 -19.90 12.76 -28.68
CA GLY A 199 -19.77 11.29 -28.71
C GLY A 199 -18.38 10.78 -29.14
N LYS A 200 -17.74 11.42 -30.14
CA LYS A 200 -16.38 11.04 -30.56
C LYS A 200 -15.33 11.35 -29.48
N ALA A 201 -15.51 12.43 -28.74
CA ALA A 201 -14.60 12.80 -27.65
C ALA A 201 -14.72 11.84 -26.46
N LEU A 202 -15.94 11.41 -26.13
CA LEU A 202 -16.17 10.39 -25.10
C LEU A 202 -15.52 9.06 -25.49
N SER A 203 -15.71 8.61 -26.74
CA SER A 203 -15.05 7.39 -27.20
C SER A 203 -13.52 7.50 -27.21
N SER A 204 -12.94 8.65 -27.58
CA SER A 204 -11.48 8.82 -27.52
C SER A 204 -10.94 8.83 -26.09
N LEU A 205 -11.67 9.40 -25.12
CA LEU A 205 -11.29 9.31 -23.70
C LEU A 205 -11.42 7.88 -23.17
N GLY A 206 -12.43 7.13 -23.63
CA GLY A 206 -12.56 5.70 -23.32
C GLY A 206 -11.37 4.89 -23.85
N ILE A 207 -10.90 5.19 -25.07
CA ILE A 207 -9.68 4.59 -25.62
C ILE A 207 -8.45 4.95 -24.77
N SER A 208 -8.32 6.19 -24.30
CA SER A 208 -7.23 6.57 -23.38
C SER A 208 -7.23 5.73 -22.10
N ALA A 209 -8.40 5.54 -21.48
CA ALA A 209 -8.52 4.70 -20.30
C ALA A 209 -8.19 3.23 -20.59
N LEU A 210 -8.59 2.71 -21.76
CA LEU A 210 -8.19 1.37 -22.20
C LEU A 210 -6.67 1.24 -22.38
N LEU A 211 -6.05 2.22 -23.03
CA LEU A 211 -4.59 2.25 -23.24
C LEU A 211 -3.84 2.34 -21.90
N VAL A 212 -4.31 3.17 -20.97
CA VAL A 212 -3.70 3.31 -19.65
C VAL A 212 -3.87 2.04 -18.82
N GLY A 213 -5.06 1.45 -18.82
CA GLY A 213 -5.31 0.20 -18.09
C GLY A 213 -4.47 -0.97 -18.61
N ALA A 214 -4.42 -1.15 -19.94
CA ALA A 214 -3.64 -2.21 -20.57
C ALA A 214 -2.12 -1.96 -20.42
N GLY A 215 -1.69 -0.72 -20.62
CA GLY A 215 -0.29 -0.32 -20.44
C GLY A 215 0.18 -0.44 -18.99
N GLY A 216 -0.70 -0.10 -18.03
CA GLY A 216 -0.44 -0.27 -16.60
C GLY A 216 -0.27 -1.73 -16.21
N TRP A 217 -1.13 -2.62 -16.74
CA TRP A 217 -1.01 -4.07 -16.55
C TRP A 217 0.33 -4.61 -17.05
N ALA A 218 0.73 -4.27 -18.28
CA ALA A 218 2.03 -4.66 -18.82
C ALA A 218 3.21 -4.01 -18.06
N GLY A 219 3.03 -2.79 -17.55
CA GLY A 219 4.02 -2.07 -16.76
C GLY A 219 4.32 -2.76 -15.42
N ILE A 220 3.32 -3.35 -14.76
CA ILE A 220 3.52 -4.12 -13.53
C ILE A 220 4.41 -5.33 -13.79
N GLU A 221 4.19 -6.09 -14.86
CA GLU A 221 5.02 -7.25 -15.21
C GLU A 221 6.51 -6.86 -15.39
N VAL A 222 6.76 -5.69 -16.00
CA VAL A 222 8.11 -5.17 -16.14
C VAL A 222 8.70 -4.75 -14.79
N ALA A 223 7.92 -4.07 -13.94
CA ALA A 223 8.34 -3.62 -12.62
C ALA A 223 8.59 -4.80 -11.65
N GLY A 224 7.75 -5.83 -11.69
CA GLY A 224 7.84 -7.03 -10.86
C GLY A 224 9.18 -7.75 -11.04
N ARG A 225 9.74 -7.75 -12.26
CA ARG A 225 11.09 -8.28 -12.50
C ARG A 225 12.17 -7.52 -11.71
N TYR A 226 12.14 -6.19 -11.72
CA TYR A 226 13.09 -5.37 -10.95
C TYR A 226 12.91 -5.53 -9.44
N VAL A 227 11.65 -5.63 -8.97
CA VAL A 227 11.36 -5.85 -7.55
C VAL A 227 11.83 -7.23 -7.12
N ASN A 228 11.62 -8.27 -7.92
CA ASN A 228 12.11 -9.62 -7.66
C ASN A 228 13.64 -9.67 -7.62
N ASP A 229 14.33 -8.96 -8.52
CA ASP A 229 15.79 -8.82 -8.51
C ASP A 229 16.32 -8.11 -7.25
N ALA A 230 15.57 -7.14 -6.72
CA ALA A 230 15.89 -6.48 -5.46
C ALA A 230 15.62 -7.38 -4.25
N LEU A 231 14.49 -8.10 -4.25
CA LEU A 231 14.14 -9.09 -3.21
C LEU A 231 15.14 -10.24 -3.17
N ASN A 232 15.71 -10.63 -4.31
CA ASN A 232 16.78 -11.63 -4.41
C ASN A 232 18.06 -11.25 -3.63
N ARG A 233 18.22 -9.96 -3.26
CA ARG A 233 19.34 -9.49 -2.42
C ARG A 233 19.05 -9.59 -0.92
N THR A 234 17.84 -9.98 -0.53
CA THR A 234 17.43 -10.17 0.87
C THR A 234 17.41 -11.66 1.20
N THR A 235 17.94 -12.05 2.37
CA THR A 235 18.04 -13.45 2.80
C THR A 235 16.98 -13.81 3.85
N GLY A 236 16.49 -15.05 3.82
CA GLY A 236 15.68 -15.65 4.90
C GLY A 236 14.19 -15.27 4.93
N ASN A 237 13.55 -15.47 6.08
CA ASN A 237 12.09 -15.32 6.27
C ASN A 237 11.57 -13.90 5.98
N VAL A 238 12.40 -12.88 6.21
CA VAL A 238 12.08 -11.47 5.91
C VAL A 238 11.82 -11.25 4.41
N ARG A 239 12.54 -11.97 3.54
CA ARG A 239 12.29 -11.92 2.09
C ARG A 239 10.89 -12.44 1.77
N GLN A 240 10.46 -13.53 2.40
CA GLN A 240 9.17 -14.15 2.12
C GLN A 240 8.01 -13.25 2.58
N VAL A 241 8.12 -12.61 3.74
CA VAL A 241 7.15 -11.60 4.20
C VAL A 241 7.10 -10.42 3.22
N ALA A 242 8.25 -9.91 2.79
CA ALA A 242 8.31 -8.80 1.84
C ALA A 242 7.73 -9.17 0.46
N GLN A 243 7.97 -10.40 -0.01
CA GLN A 243 7.43 -10.91 -1.26
C GLN A 243 5.89 -10.97 -1.21
N VAL A 244 5.30 -11.54 -0.16
CA VAL A 244 3.83 -11.59 -0.03
C VAL A 244 3.21 -10.20 0.02
N MET A 245 3.86 -9.25 0.71
CA MET A 245 3.42 -7.85 0.75
C MET A 245 3.46 -7.20 -0.64
N VAL A 246 4.49 -7.50 -1.44
CA VAL A 246 4.60 -7.04 -2.84
C VAL A 246 3.52 -7.66 -3.72
N GLU A 247 3.30 -8.97 -3.62
CA GLU A 247 2.26 -9.67 -4.40
C GLU A 247 0.87 -9.10 -4.13
N HIS A 248 0.56 -8.80 -2.86
CA HIS A 248 -0.70 -8.13 -2.48
C HIS A 248 -0.80 -6.69 -3.00
N ALA A 249 0.32 -5.97 -3.04
CA ALA A 249 0.39 -4.63 -3.64
C ALA A 249 0.16 -4.66 -5.15
N GLU A 250 0.82 -5.58 -5.87
CA GLU A 250 0.64 -5.80 -7.30
C GLU A 250 -0.80 -6.19 -7.64
N ALA A 251 -1.39 -7.11 -6.88
CA ALA A 251 -2.79 -7.49 -7.05
C ALA A 251 -3.75 -6.30 -6.83
N GLY A 252 -3.50 -5.48 -5.82
CA GLY A 252 -4.28 -4.26 -5.56
C GLY A 252 -4.19 -3.24 -6.70
N LEU A 253 -3.01 -3.08 -7.29
CA LEU A 253 -2.81 -2.17 -8.42
C LEU A 253 -3.42 -2.71 -9.71
N HIS A 254 -3.35 -4.03 -9.96
CA HIS A 254 -4.08 -4.69 -11.04
C HIS A 254 -5.59 -4.45 -10.95
N GLN A 255 -6.17 -4.47 -9.76
CA GLN A 255 -7.59 -4.18 -9.58
C GLN A 255 -7.96 -2.75 -10.04
N TRP A 256 -7.11 -1.77 -9.77
CA TRP A 256 -7.29 -0.39 -10.23
C TRP A 256 -7.18 -0.24 -11.74
N PHE A 257 -6.22 -0.94 -12.37
CA PHE A 257 -6.13 -0.96 -13.83
C PHE A 257 -7.32 -1.69 -14.47
N ASN A 258 -7.81 -2.78 -13.88
CA ASN A 258 -9.03 -3.46 -14.34
C ASN A 258 -10.26 -2.55 -14.23
N ALA A 259 -10.39 -1.80 -13.14
CA ALA A 259 -11.47 -0.80 -13.00
C ALA A 259 -11.34 0.31 -14.06
N THR A 260 -10.12 0.75 -14.37
CA THR A 260 -9.84 1.74 -15.42
C THR A 260 -10.18 1.20 -16.81
N LEU A 261 -9.85 -0.06 -17.10
CA LEU A 261 -10.24 -0.76 -18.33
C LEU A 261 -11.77 -0.83 -18.47
N LEU A 262 -12.47 -1.25 -17.41
CA LEU A 262 -13.93 -1.37 -17.41
C LEU A 262 -14.60 -0.01 -17.64
N ALA A 263 -14.14 1.03 -16.94
CA ALA A 263 -14.62 2.40 -17.12
C ALA A 263 -14.34 2.91 -18.54
N GLY A 264 -13.17 2.62 -19.09
CA GLY A 264 -12.81 2.93 -20.47
C GLY A 264 -13.74 2.27 -21.47
N ALA A 265 -13.99 0.96 -21.34
CA ALA A 265 -14.90 0.20 -22.21
C ALA A 265 -16.33 0.77 -22.16
N ALA A 266 -16.86 1.02 -20.96
CA ALA A 266 -18.19 1.62 -20.79
C ALA A 266 -18.27 3.01 -21.45
N MET A 267 -17.23 3.83 -21.30
CA MET A 267 -17.17 5.16 -21.89
C MET A 267 -17.05 5.14 -23.42
N VAL A 268 -16.36 4.14 -23.99
CA VAL A 268 -16.35 3.91 -25.45
C VAL A 268 -17.75 3.63 -25.96
N VAL A 269 -18.44 2.66 -25.35
CA VAL A 269 -19.80 2.25 -25.75
C VAL A 269 -20.76 3.44 -25.65
N PHE A 270 -20.73 4.16 -24.53
CA PHE A 270 -21.57 5.34 -24.33
C PHE A 270 -21.28 6.43 -25.37
N GLY A 271 -20.00 6.72 -25.65
CA GLY A 271 -19.61 7.68 -26.68
C GLY A 271 -20.09 7.31 -28.09
N VAL A 272 -20.07 6.02 -28.43
CA VAL A 272 -20.58 5.50 -29.71
C VAL A 272 -22.09 5.70 -29.80
N ILE A 273 -22.86 5.35 -28.76
CA ILE A 273 -24.31 5.54 -28.73
C ILE A 273 -24.67 7.02 -28.93
N VAL A 274 -24.01 7.92 -28.20
CA VAL A 274 -24.21 9.37 -28.34
C VAL A 274 -23.87 9.87 -29.75
N ALA A 275 -22.81 9.33 -30.36
CA ALA A 275 -22.42 9.69 -31.72
C ALA A 275 -23.45 9.23 -32.77
N VAL A 276 -24.00 8.03 -32.62
CA VAL A 276 -25.05 7.48 -33.51
C VAL A 276 -26.34 8.29 -33.38
N LEU A 277 -26.83 8.52 -32.15
CA LEU A 277 -28.04 9.30 -31.90
C LEU A 277 -27.92 10.73 -32.44
N GLY A 278 -26.79 11.40 -32.19
CA GLY A 278 -26.54 12.74 -32.71
C GLY A 278 -26.39 12.82 -34.23
N SER A 279 -26.11 11.69 -34.89
CA SER A 279 -26.08 11.60 -36.37
C SER A 279 -27.47 11.40 -36.97
N LEU A 280 -28.36 10.68 -36.27
CA LEU A 280 -29.75 10.47 -36.68
C LEU A 280 -30.57 11.77 -36.53
N ALA A 281 -30.41 12.48 -35.40
CA ALA A 281 -31.09 13.75 -35.14
C ALA A 281 -30.69 14.90 -36.09
N LYS A 282 -29.57 14.76 -36.82
CA LYS A 282 -29.12 15.74 -37.83
C LYS A 282 -29.61 15.43 -39.25
N ARG A 283 -30.18 14.25 -39.47
CA ARG A 283 -30.72 13.81 -40.77
C ARG A 283 -32.24 13.90 -40.85
N SER A 284 -32.92 14.01 -39.70
CA SER A 284 -34.34 14.41 -39.61
C SER A 284 -34.47 15.92 -39.65
#